data_AF-A0A7J6V9B8-F1
#
_entry.id   AF-A0A7J6V9B8-F1
#
_cell.length_a   1.000
_cell.length_b   1.000
_cell.length_c   1.000
_cell.angle_alpha   90.00
_cell.angle_beta   90.00
_cell.angle_gamma   90.00
#
_symmetry.space_group_name_H-M   'P 1'
#
loop_
_entity.id
_entity.type
_entity.pdbx_description
1 polymer ?
#
loop_
_entity_poly.entity_id
_entity_poly.type
_entity_poly.pdbx_seq_one_letter_code
_entity_poly.pdbx_strand_id
1 'polypeptide(L)'
;MLLLFLTAIHRAAGPELRAACHSVPEVRPGVRCPTGEAKITPAFKLPVSHVIHTVGPIYDTHDHPEVLLRSSYRNSLRLAKENNIQYLAFPAISCGVYG
;
A
#
# COMPACT_ATOMS: atom_id res chain seq x y z
N MET A 1 -10.38 1.96 2.14
CA MET A 1 -10.03 2.69 0.89
C MET A 1 -8.51 2.87 0.85
N LEU A 2 -7.91 3.02 -0.32
CA LEU A 2 -6.67 2.31 -0.67
C LEU A 2 -5.48 3.19 -1.07
N LEU A 3 -4.28 2.61 -0.90
CA LEU A 3 -3.12 2.59 -1.81
C LEU A 3 -2.05 3.71 -1.81
N LEU A 4 -0.82 3.25 -2.10
CA LEU A 4 0.50 3.91 -2.30
C LEU A 4 0.55 5.40 -1.98
N PHE A 5 1.28 5.78 -0.91
CA PHE A 5 1.97 7.08 -0.69
C PHE A 5 1.36 8.36 -1.31
N LEU A 6 0.05 8.41 -1.56
CA LEU A 6 -0.58 9.54 -2.20
C LEU A 6 -0.63 10.63 -1.16
N THR A 7 0.05 11.74 -1.44
CA THR A 7 0.12 12.88 -0.53
C THR A 7 -1.27 13.33 -0.10
N ALA A 8 -2.29 13.18 -0.97
CA ALA A 8 -3.69 13.43 -0.64
C ALA A 8 -4.22 12.55 0.51
N ILE A 9 -3.94 11.24 0.51
CA ILE A 9 -4.38 10.31 1.56
C ILE A 9 -3.65 10.62 2.88
N HIS A 10 -2.34 10.86 2.85
CA HIS A 10 -1.60 11.25 4.04
C HIS A 10 -2.08 12.59 4.63
N ARG A 11 -2.40 13.57 3.77
CA ARG A 11 -2.97 14.85 4.21
C ARG A 11 -4.35 14.66 4.86
N ALA A 12 -5.21 13.86 4.26
CA ALA A 12 -6.57 13.63 4.76
C ALA A 12 -6.60 12.76 6.02
N ALA A 13 -5.73 11.76 6.15
CA ALA A 13 -5.66 10.89 7.32
C ALA A 13 -5.03 11.56 8.55
N GLY A 14 -4.17 12.56 8.34
CA GLY A 14 -3.42 13.22 9.40
C GLY A 14 -1.99 12.68 9.59
N PRO A 15 -1.15 13.39 10.36
CA PRO A 15 0.25 13.01 10.61
C PRO A 15 0.41 11.62 11.25
N GLU A 16 -0.61 11.14 11.95
CA GLU A 16 -0.64 9.84 12.62
C GLU A 16 -0.47 8.68 11.62
N LEU A 17 -0.98 8.83 10.39
CA LEU A 17 -0.78 7.83 9.35
C LEU A 17 0.69 7.67 8.99
N ARG A 18 1.44 8.77 8.91
CA ARG A 18 2.89 8.71 8.64
C ARG A 18 3.63 8.05 9.80
N ALA A 19 3.27 8.38 11.04
CA ALA A 19 3.86 7.74 12.22
C ALA A 19 3.61 6.23 12.22
N ALA A 20 2.40 5.79 11.87
CA ALA A 20 2.06 4.38 11.72
C ALA A 20 2.83 3.69 10.60
N CYS A 21 3.08 4.35 9.47
CA CYS A 21 3.94 3.80 8.42
C CYS A 21 5.38 3.60 8.91
N HIS A 22 5.90 4.52 9.73
CA HIS A 22 7.26 4.40 10.29
C HIS A 22 7.39 3.32 11.37
N SER A 23 6.31 3.03 12.11
CA SER A 23 6.28 1.97 13.12
C SER A 23 6.19 0.57 12.52
N VAL A 24 5.86 0.43 11.23
CA VAL A 24 5.97 -0.86 10.53
C VAL A 24 7.44 -1.32 10.56
N PRO A 25 7.73 -2.54 11.02
CA PRO A 25 9.08 -3.07 11.07
C PRO A 25 9.75 -3.08 9.70
N GLU A 26 11.04 -2.77 9.68
CA GLU A 26 11.87 -2.97 8.50
C GLU A 26 12.08 -4.46 8.24
N VAL A 27 11.97 -4.85 6.96
CA VAL A 27 12.31 -6.20 6.50
C VAL A 27 13.76 -6.31 6.04
N ARG A 28 14.37 -5.17 5.69
CA ARG A 28 15.79 -4.95 5.41
C ARG A 28 16.10 -3.47 5.61
N PRO A 29 17.37 -3.06 5.80
CA PRO A 29 17.72 -1.68 6.11
C PRO A 29 17.05 -0.68 5.15
N GLY A 30 16.24 0.22 5.71
CA GLY A 30 15.52 1.26 4.96
C GLY A 30 14.26 0.80 4.21
N VAL A 31 13.87 -0.48 4.30
CA VAL A 31 12.71 -1.03 3.56
C VAL A 31 11.71 -1.67 4.52
N ARG A 32 10.47 -1.16 4.51
CA ARG A 32 9.34 -1.67 5.31
C ARG A 32 8.36 -2.50 4.49
N CYS A 33 8.19 -2.13 3.21
CA CYS A 33 7.31 -2.82 2.28
C CYS A 33 8.07 -3.00 0.96
N PRO A 34 8.51 -4.23 0.64
CA PRO A 34 9.12 -4.54 -0.65
C PRO A 34 8.14 -4.35 -1.82
N THR A 35 8.69 -4.20 -3.02
CA THR A 35 7.90 -4.24 -4.27
C THR A 35 7.11 -5.54 -4.36
N GLY A 36 5.84 -5.47 -4.73
CA GLY A 36 4.92 -6.61 -4.77
C GLY A 36 4.26 -6.96 -3.43
N GLU A 37 4.68 -6.35 -2.33
CA GLU A 37 4.13 -6.61 -0.98
C GLU A 37 3.10 -5.57 -0.55
N ALA A 38 2.39 -5.87 0.54
CA ALA A 38 1.43 -4.97 1.16
C ALA A 38 1.54 -4.98 2.69
N LYS A 39 1.16 -3.88 3.33
CA LYS A 39 1.10 -3.64 4.79
C LYS A 39 -0.19 -2.90 5.12
N ILE A 40 -0.67 -3.02 6.35
CA ILE A 40 -1.93 -2.41 6.78
C ILE A 40 -1.70 -1.51 7.99
N THR A 41 -2.39 -0.37 8.03
CA THR A 41 -2.44 0.53 9.19
C THR A 41 -3.88 0.97 9.45
N PRO A 42 -4.19 1.49 10.66
CA PRO A 42 -5.40 2.26 10.88
C PRO A 42 -5.50 3.44 9.91
N ALA A 43 -6.73 3.91 9.64
CA ALA A 43 -6.99 5.00 8.69
C ALA A 43 -7.11 6.40 9.32
N PHE A 44 -7.09 6.48 10.65
CA PHE A 44 -7.12 7.73 11.42
C PHE A 44 -8.32 8.62 11.06
N LYS A 45 -8.10 9.81 10.49
CA LYS A 45 -9.16 10.78 10.20
C LYS A 45 -9.99 10.45 8.96
N LEU A 46 -9.63 9.41 8.21
CA LEU A 46 -10.41 8.97 7.04
C LEU A 46 -11.70 8.27 7.49
N PRO A 47 -12.80 8.38 6.72
CA PRO A 47 -14.07 7.71 7.01
C PRO A 47 -14.05 6.22 6.61
N VAL A 48 -12.95 5.52 6.90
CA VAL A 48 -12.76 4.08 6.62
C VAL A 48 -12.00 3.45 7.78
N SER A 49 -12.03 2.12 7.89
CA SER A 49 -11.36 1.43 9.01
C SER A 49 -9.84 1.35 8.86
N HIS A 50 -9.36 1.01 7.66
CA HIS A 50 -7.95 0.74 7.40
C HIS A 50 -7.46 1.32 6.08
N VAL A 51 -6.14 1.54 6.03
CA VAL A 51 -5.38 1.82 4.81
C VAL A 51 -4.43 0.66 4.55
N ILE A 52 -4.54 0.07 3.36
CA ILE A 52 -3.57 -0.92 2.86
C ILE A 52 -2.56 -0.19 1.98
N HIS A 53 -1.30 -0.26 2.39
CA HIS A 53 -0.13 0.26 1.71
C HIS A 53 0.50 -0.87 0.91
N THR A 54 0.63 -0.73 -0.39
CA THR A 54 1.37 -1.68 -1.22
C THR A 54 2.40 -0.91 -2.02
N VAL A 55 3.47 -1.56 -2.48
CA VAL A 55 4.45 -0.97 -3.38
C VAL A 55 4.35 -1.73 -4.70
N GLY A 56 3.93 -1.03 -5.75
CA GLY A 56 3.92 -1.57 -7.12
C GLY A 56 5.33 -1.50 -7.74
N PRO A 57 5.60 -2.27 -8.80
CA PRO A 57 6.86 -2.19 -9.52
C PRO A 57 6.97 -0.89 -10.30
N ILE A 58 8.20 -0.50 -10.61
CA ILE A 58 8.50 0.43 -11.69
C ILE A 58 8.62 -0.41 -12.96
N TYR A 59 7.74 -0.17 -13.93
CA TYR A 59 7.49 -1.11 -15.03
C TYR A 59 8.73 -1.31 -15.90
N ASP A 60 9.49 -0.25 -16.16
CA ASP A 60 10.67 -0.30 -17.05
C ASP A 60 11.95 -0.85 -16.39
N THR A 61 11.98 -0.98 -15.07
CA THR A 61 13.25 -1.26 -14.34
C THR A 61 13.22 -2.51 -13.47
N HIS A 62 12.04 -2.99 -13.09
CA HIS A 62 11.94 -4.23 -12.33
C HIS A 62 11.80 -5.42 -13.28
N ASP A 63 12.44 -6.54 -12.93
CA ASP A 63 12.23 -7.81 -13.62
C ASP A 63 10.80 -8.32 -13.37
N HIS A 64 10.17 -8.83 -14.43
CA HIS A 64 8.81 -9.37 -14.40
C HIS A 64 7.79 -8.42 -13.72
N PRO A 65 7.65 -7.17 -14.18
CA PRO A 65 6.79 -6.16 -13.54
C PRO A 65 5.33 -6.60 -13.49
N GLU A 66 4.86 -7.39 -14.45
CA GLU A 66 3.52 -7.98 -14.45
C GLU A 66 3.28 -8.93 -13.27
N VAL A 67 4.31 -9.68 -12.84
CA VAL A 67 4.23 -10.61 -11.70
C VAL A 67 4.24 -9.83 -10.39
N LEU A 68 5.08 -8.80 -10.29
CA LEU A 68 5.16 -7.94 -9.11
C LEU A 68 3.86 -7.14 -8.93
N LEU A 69 3.31 -6.56 -10.01
CA LEU A 69 2.04 -5.85 -9.99
C LEU A 69 0.90 -6.77 -9.55
N ARG A 70 0.83 -7.98 -10.13
CA ARG A 70 -0.15 -9.00 -9.70
C ARG A 70 0.00 -9.33 -8.21
N SER A 71 1.23 -9.40 -7.72
CA SER A 71 1.51 -9.66 -6.31
C SER A 71 1.03 -8.52 -5.41
N SER A 72 1.22 -7.25 -5.79
CA SER A 72 0.69 -6.08 -5.06
C SER A 72 -0.82 -6.16 -4.86
N TYR A 73 -1.57 -6.49 -5.92
CA TYR A 73 -3.02 -6.69 -5.83
C TYR A 73 -3.37 -7.89 -4.96
N ARG A 74 -2.75 -9.06 -5.19
CA ARG A 74 -3.04 -10.30 -4.46
C ARG A 74 -2.77 -10.14 -2.96
N ASN A 75 -1.65 -9.55 -2.60
CA ASN A 75 -1.26 -9.32 -1.21
C ASN A 75 -2.17 -8.30 -0.53
N SER A 76 -2.62 -7.26 -1.24
CA SER A 76 -3.62 -6.32 -0.73
C SER A 76 -4.97 -7.00 -0.45
N LEU A 77 -5.44 -7.84 -1.37
CA LEU A 77 -6.68 -8.61 -1.20
C LEU A 77 -6.56 -9.63 -0.06
N ARG A 78 -5.40 -10.29 0.08
CA ARG A 78 -5.11 -11.21 1.18
C ARG A 78 -5.22 -10.51 2.53
N LEU A 79 -4.59 -9.35 2.70
CA LEU A 79 -4.70 -8.55 3.92
C LEU A 79 -6.13 -8.11 4.21
N ALA A 80 -6.88 -7.70 3.18
CA ALA A 80 -8.28 -7.35 3.35
C ALA A 80 -9.09 -8.54 3.88
N LYS A 81 -8.91 -9.72 3.32
CA LYS A 81 -9.55 -10.97 3.77
C LYS A 81 -9.17 -11.32 5.21
N GLU A 82 -7.88 -11.28 5.54
CA GLU A 82 -7.36 -11.59 6.89
C GLU A 82 -7.90 -10.62 7.95
N ASN A 83 -8.22 -9.39 7.58
CA ASN A 83 -8.78 -8.36 8.47
C ASN A 83 -10.30 -8.19 8.34
N ASN A 84 -10.99 -9.16 7.70
CA ASN A 84 -12.45 -9.15 7.51
C ASN A 84 -13.00 -7.88 6.81
N ILE A 85 -12.21 -7.29 5.91
CA ILE A 85 -12.59 -6.11 5.13
C ILE A 85 -13.38 -6.57 3.90
N GLN A 86 -14.66 -6.17 3.84
CA GLN A 86 -15.56 -6.54 2.74
C GLN A 86 -15.42 -5.66 1.50
N TYR A 87 -15.07 -4.39 1.67
CA TYR A 87 -15.05 -3.40 0.59
C TYR A 87 -13.66 -2.79 0.43
N LEU A 88 -13.16 -2.80 -0.80
CA LEU A 88 -11.83 -2.32 -1.16
C LEU A 88 -11.92 -1.53 -2.47
N ALA A 89 -11.16 -0.44 -2.60
CA ALA A 89 -11.26 0.46 -3.76
C ALA A 89 -9.88 0.81 -4.31
N PHE A 90 -9.49 0.27 -5.46
CA PHE A 90 -8.15 0.46 -6.01
C PHE A 90 -7.99 1.70 -6.88
N PRO A 91 -6.93 2.52 -6.70
CA PRO A 91 -6.44 3.34 -7.79
C PRO A 91 -5.62 2.46 -8.75
N ALA A 92 -5.27 3.03 -9.90
CA ALA A 92 -4.40 2.38 -10.87
C ALA A 92 -2.97 2.26 -10.31
N ILE A 93 -2.67 1.13 -9.65
CA ILE A 93 -1.34 0.84 -9.08
C ILE A 93 -0.28 0.94 -10.19
N SER A 94 0.83 1.61 -9.90
CA SER A 94 1.99 1.84 -10.79
C SER A 94 1.76 2.72 -12.02
N CYS A 95 0.52 3.04 -12.42
CA CYS A 95 0.21 3.89 -13.59
C CYS A 95 0.41 5.40 -13.36
N GLY A 96 1.41 5.78 -12.55
CA GLY A 96 1.71 7.17 -12.20
C GLY A 96 3.21 7.42 -12.37
N VAL A 97 3.91 7.73 -11.29
CA VAL A 97 5.36 7.95 -11.30
C VAL A 97 6.15 6.69 -11.70
N TYR A 98 5.53 5.51 -11.65
CA TYR A 98 6.18 4.20 -11.87
C TYR A 98 6.01 3.63 -13.29
N GLY A 99 5.34 4.36 -14.20
CA GLY A 99 5.11 3.92 -15.59
C GLY A 99 3.73 3.31 -15.77
#